data_AF-A0A963V7S4-F1
#
_entry.id   AF-A0A963V7S4-F1
#
_cell.length_a   1.000
_cell.length_b   1.000
_cell.length_c   1.000
_cell.angle_alpha   90.00
_cell.angle_beta   90.00
_cell.angle_gamma   90.00
#
_symmetry.space_group_name_H-M   'P 1'
#
loop_
_entity.id
_entity.type
_entity.pdbx_description
1 polymer ?
#
loop_
_entity_poly.entity_id
_entity_poly.type
_entity_poly.pdbx_seq_one_letter_code
_entity_poly.pdbx_strand_id
1 'polypeptide(L)'
;FSYLFSDHPEPAVAIVSVSALVIVFAIWWVYFCEAEHLPRRAMKTALVWGYGHVFVFMATAALGAAISASIDVATHHAHASQSDVSRWLGASLSLGAIGLWVIRDQFLPLSTGRRIALPIMALVFAGAGLLGLPVAAFAGLALVMVVWRAPETGNTPTGPA
;
A
#
# COMPACT_ATOMS: atom_id res chain seq x y z
N PHE A 1 -9.41 -9.50 -28.87
CA PHE A 1 -9.07 -8.29 -28.10
C PHE A 1 -10.13 -7.20 -28.23
N SER A 2 -10.70 -6.94 -29.41
CA SER A 2 -11.81 -5.98 -29.60
C SER A 2 -13.15 -6.40 -28.97
N TYR A 3 -13.41 -7.71 -28.84
CA TYR A 3 -14.63 -8.26 -28.20
C TYR A 3 -14.68 -8.10 -26.67
N LEU A 4 -13.58 -7.71 -26.01
CA LEU A 4 -13.54 -7.43 -24.56
C LEU A 4 -13.95 -6.00 -24.21
N PHE A 5 -14.03 -5.12 -25.21
CA PHE A 5 -14.29 -3.67 -25.05
C PHE A 5 -15.41 -3.19 -25.98
N SER A 6 -16.21 -4.11 -26.53
CA SER A 6 -17.35 -3.79 -27.40
C SER A 6 -18.52 -3.19 -26.62
N ASP A 7 -18.63 -3.52 -25.34
CA ASP A 7 -19.57 -2.90 -24.42
C ASP A 7 -18.90 -1.66 -23.81
N HIS A 8 -19.66 -0.58 -23.67
CA HIS A 8 -19.16 0.66 -23.05
C HIS A 8 -18.50 0.33 -21.70
N PRO A 9 -17.33 0.92 -21.36
CA PRO A 9 -16.68 0.63 -20.10
C PRO A 9 -17.64 0.96 -18.96
N GLU A 10 -18.14 -0.09 -18.31
CA GLU A 10 -19.01 0.03 -17.15
C GLU A 10 -18.36 0.98 -16.15
N PRO A 11 -19.01 2.09 -15.75
CA PRO A 11 -18.41 3.10 -14.88
C PRO A 11 -17.77 2.52 -13.61
N ALA A 12 -18.32 1.42 -13.10
CA ALA A 12 -17.77 0.67 -11.98
C ALA A 12 -16.35 0.13 -12.25
N VAL A 13 -16.10 -0.46 -13.42
CA VAL A 13 -14.80 -1.01 -13.80
C VAL A 13 -13.77 0.10 -13.98
N ALA A 14 -14.18 1.24 -14.52
CA ALA A 14 -13.32 2.42 -14.62
C ALA A 14 -12.89 2.92 -13.22
N ILE A 15 -13.83 2.99 -12.27
CA ILE A 15 -13.54 3.37 -10.87
C ILE A 15 -12.57 2.37 -10.22
N VAL A 16 -12.78 1.07 -10.40
CA VAL A 16 -11.87 0.03 -9.86
C VAL A 16 -10.47 0.19 -10.44
N SER A 17 -10.36 0.39 -11.76
CA SER A 17 -9.09 0.53 -12.46
C SER A 17 -8.31 1.77 -12.01
N VAL A 18 -8.97 2.92 -11.90
CA VAL A 18 -8.35 4.16 -11.40
C VAL A 18 -7.95 4.00 -9.93
N SER A 19 -8.81 3.40 -9.10
CA SER A 19 -8.51 3.15 -7.69
C SER A 19 -7.30 2.24 -7.53
N ALA A 20 -7.22 1.16 -8.31
CA ALA A 20 -6.09 0.25 -8.34
C ALA A 20 -4.79 0.97 -8.72
N LEU A 21 -4.83 1.80 -9.78
CA LEU A 21 -3.68 2.60 -10.20
C LEU A 21 -3.18 3.52 -9.09
N VAL A 22 -4.10 4.23 -8.42
CA VAL A 22 -3.78 5.10 -7.28
C VAL A 22 -3.12 4.31 -6.14
N ILE A 23 -3.69 3.16 -5.77
CA ILE A 23 -3.14 2.30 -4.72
C ILE A 23 -1.73 1.83 -5.08
N VAL A 24 -1.52 1.34 -6.31
CA VAL A 24 -0.22 0.85 -6.78
C VAL A 24 0.83 1.98 -6.72
N PHE A 25 0.51 3.16 -7.26
CA PHE A 25 1.43 4.29 -7.18
C PHE A 25 1.70 4.74 -5.75
N ALA A 26 0.69 4.76 -4.87
CA ALA A 26 0.86 5.13 -3.48
C ALA A 26 1.80 4.18 -2.72
N ILE A 27 1.66 2.86 -2.91
CA ILE A 27 2.54 1.87 -2.26
C ILE A 27 3.96 2.02 -2.76
N TRP A 28 4.16 2.13 -4.07
CA TRP A 28 5.51 2.26 -4.63
C TRP A 28 6.16 3.60 -4.27
N TRP A 29 5.36 4.67 -4.21
CA TRP A 29 5.83 5.96 -3.71
C TRP A 29 6.33 5.83 -2.28
N VAL A 30 5.52 5.27 -1.38
CA VAL A 30 5.91 5.10 0.02
C VAL A 30 7.06 4.11 0.16
N TYR A 31 7.17 3.08 -0.68
CA TYR A 31 8.29 2.13 -0.69
C TYR A 31 9.62 2.83 -1.02
N PHE A 32 9.65 3.63 -2.10
CA PHE A 32 10.87 4.26 -2.63
C PHE A 32 11.15 5.68 -2.11
N CYS A 33 10.35 6.22 -1.19
CA CYS A 33 10.49 7.63 -0.78
C CYS A 33 11.82 8.00 -0.09
N GLU A 34 12.60 7.01 0.35
CA GLU A 34 13.86 7.22 1.07
C GLU A 34 15.04 6.81 0.19
N ALA A 35 16.13 7.60 0.17
CA ALA A 35 17.31 7.26 -0.63
C ALA A 35 18.14 6.12 -0.03
N GLU A 36 18.23 6.05 1.31
CA GLU A 36 19.01 5.06 2.03
C GLU A 36 18.11 4.05 2.74
N HIS A 37 18.16 2.79 2.31
CA HIS A 37 17.29 1.72 2.81
C HIS A 37 17.97 0.86 3.90
N LEU A 38 19.27 1.06 4.15
CA LEU A 38 20.05 0.26 5.09
C LEU A 38 21.07 1.11 5.87
N PRO A 39 20.60 1.98 6.79
CA PRO A 39 21.45 2.98 7.46
C PRO A 39 22.45 2.40 8.47
N ARG A 40 22.39 1.09 8.79
CA ARG A 40 23.28 0.46 9.78
C ARG A 40 23.82 -0.89 9.29
N ARG A 41 25.14 -1.06 9.36
CA ARG A 41 25.86 -2.31 9.06
C ARG A 41 25.81 -3.32 10.22
N ALA A 42 24.66 -3.50 10.84
CA ALA A 42 24.46 -4.50 11.89
C ALA A 42 23.82 -5.76 11.32
N MET A 43 24.31 -6.95 11.70
CA MET A 43 23.80 -8.23 11.18
C MET A 43 22.29 -8.42 11.41
N LYS A 44 21.79 -8.00 12.58
CA LYS A 44 20.34 -8.04 12.87
C LYS A 44 19.53 -7.19 11.90
N THR A 45 20.01 -5.99 11.57
CA THR A 45 19.35 -5.08 10.62
C THR A 45 19.39 -5.67 9.20
N ALA A 46 20.51 -6.25 8.79
CA ALA A 46 20.64 -6.92 7.50
C ALA A 46 19.69 -8.13 7.36
N LEU A 47 19.53 -8.93 8.42
CA LEU A 47 18.59 -10.06 8.43
C LEU A 47 17.13 -9.61 8.41
N VAL A 48 16.76 -8.63 9.22
CA VAL A 48 15.39 -8.06 9.22
C VAL A 48 15.07 -7.44 7.86
N TRP A 49 16.02 -6.73 7.27
CA TRP A 49 15.86 -6.17 5.94
C TRP A 49 15.71 -7.29 4.90
N GLY A 50 16.65 -8.24 4.81
CA GLY A 50 16.62 -9.30 3.79
C GLY A 50 15.37 -10.18 3.87
N TYR A 51 15.04 -10.72 5.04
CA TYR A 51 13.89 -11.61 5.20
C TYR A 51 12.55 -10.87 5.31
N GLY A 52 12.56 -9.63 5.81
CA GLY A 52 11.34 -8.82 5.90
C GLY A 52 10.74 -8.47 4.55
N HIS A 53 11.56 -8.35 3.49
CA HIS A 53 11.08 -8.10 2.13
C HIS A 53 10.15 -9.21 1.61
N VAL A 54 10.29 -10.44 2.08
CA VAL A 54 9.39 -11.55 1.71
C VAL A 54 7.95 -11.20 2.05
N PHE A 55 7.70 -10.56 3.20
CA PHE A 55 6.36 -10.12 3.58
C PHE A 55 5.84 -8.96 2.72
N VAL A 56 6.72 -8.06 2.29
CA VAL A 56 6.34 -6.96 1.40
C VAL A 56 5.95 -7.49 0.02
N PHE A 57 6.72 -8.41 -0.54
CA PHE A 57 6.40 -9.04 -1.82
C PHE A 57 5.16 -9.94 -1.75
N MET A 58 4.97 -10.65 -0.63
CA MET A 58 3.75 -11.42 -0.38
C MET A 58 2.53 -10.48 -0.32
N ALA A 59 2.65 -9.34 0.36
CA ALA A 59 1.59 -8.34 0.44
C ALA A 59 1.24 -7.76 -0.93
N THR A 60 2.23 -7.41 -1.77
CA THR A 60 1.97 -6.86 -3.10
C THR A 60 1.37 -7.90 -4.06
N ALA A 61 1.80 -9.16 -3.97
CA ALA A 61 1.21 -10.26 -4.73
C ALA A 61 -0.26 -10.49 -4.34
N ALA A 62 -0.55 -10.55 -3.03
CA ALA A 62 -1.91 -10.69 -2.52
C ALA A 62 -2.80 -9.49 -2.91
N LEU A 63 -2.24 -8.28 -2.89
CA LEU A 63 -2.94 -7.07 -3.33
C LEU A 63 -3.31 -7.14 -4.82
N GLY A 64 -2.40 -7.59 -5.68
CA GLY A 64 -2.67 -7.78 -7.11
C GLY A 64 -3.84 -8.73 -7.36
N ALA A 65 -3.87 -9.86 -6.64
CA ALA A 65 -4.98 -10.80 -6.69
C ALA A 65 -6.30 -10.17 -6.20
N ALA A 66 -6.27 -9.41 -5.11
CA ALA A 66 -7.46 -8.74 -4.57
C ALA A 66 -8.00 -7.63 -5.51
N ILE A 67 -7.12 -6.91 -6.20
CA ILE A 67 -7.51 -5.94 -7.23
C ILE A 67 -8.18 -6.66 -8.42
N SER A 68 -7.61 -7.78 -8.89
CA SER A 68 -8.24 -8.58 -9.95
C SER A 68 -9.63 -9.07 -9.54
N ALA A 69 -9.76 -9.60 -8.32
CA ALA A 69 -11.06 -10.01 -7.79
C ALA A 69 -12.05 -8.86 -7.67
N SER A 70 -11.58 -7.62 -7.43
CA SER A 70 -12.45 -6.43 -7.41
C SER A 70 -13.03 -6.13 -8.80
N ILE A 71 -12.29 -6.40 -9.87
CA ILE A 71 -12.78 -6.27 -11.26
C ILE A 71 -13.83 -7.34 -11.56
N ASP A 72 -13.58 -8.58 -11.11
CA ASP A 72 -14.54 -9.68 -11.28
C ASP A 72 -15.87 -9.40 -10.54
N VAL A 73 -15.80 -8.80 -9.33
CA VAL A 73 -16.98 -8.35 -8.59
C VAL A 73 -17.69 -7.22 -9.34
N ALA A 74 -16.96 -6.22 -9.84
CA ALA A 74 -17.54 -5.09 -10.56
C ALA A 74 -18.16 -5.46 -11.91
N THR A 75 -17.69 -6.54 -12.54
CA THR A 75 -18.24 -7.08 -13.80
C THR A 75 -19.29 -8.17 -13.60
N HIS A 76 -19.71 -8.42 -12.34
CA HIS A 76 -20.67 -9.48 -11.98
C HIS A 76 -20.24 -10.90 -12.36
N HIS A 77 -18.94 -11.15 -12.52
CA HIS A 77 -18.37 -12.48 -12.80
C HIS A 77 -17.84 -13.20 -11.56
N ALA A 78 -17.76 -12.53 -10.40
CA ALA A 78 -17.25 -13.13 -9.17
C ALA A 78 -18.32 -13.95 -8.42
N HIS A 79 -17.88 -15.08 -7.85
CA HIS A 79 -18.63 -15.80 -6.81
C HIS A 79 -18.39 -15.22 -5.40
N ALA A 80 -17.34 -14.41 -5.23
CA ALA A 80 -16.99 -13.77 -3.96
C ALA A 80 -17.77 -12.47 -3.75
N SER A 81 -18.08 -12.14 -2.50
CA SER A 81 -18.73 -10.87 -2.18
C SER A 81 -17.73 -9.70 -2.19
N GLN A 82 -18.23 -8.48 -2.37
CA GLN A 82 -17.44 -7.25 -2.19
C GLN A 82 -16.72 -7.25 -0.82
N SER A 83 -17.39 -7.73 0.23
CA SER A 83 -16.82 -7.79 1.58
C SER A 83 -15.64 -8.77 1.71
N ASP A 84 -15.66 -9.88 0.96
CA ASP A 84 -14.54 -10.84 0.93
C ASP A 84 -13.32 -10.19 0.28
N VAL A 85 -13.53 -9.52 -0.86
CA VAL A 85 -12.47 -8.82 -1.58
C VAL A 85 -11.89 -7.68 -0.73
N SER A 86 -12.73 -6.91 -0.04
CA SER A 86 -12.30 -5.84 0.86
C SER A 86 -11.43 -6.34 2.01
N ARG A 87 -11.71 -7.52 2.57
CA ARG A 87 -10.84 -8.15 3.59
C ARG A 87 -9.45 -8.44 3.04
N TRP A 88 -9.34 -8.95 1.82
CA TRP A 88 -8.04 -9.22 1.17
C TRP A 88 -7.30 -7.93 0.80
N LEU A 89 -8.00 -6.91 0.31
CA LEU A 89 -7.42 -5.57 0.08
C LEU A 89 -6.84 -4.99 1.38
N GLY A 90 -7.65 -4.96 2.45
CA GLY A 90 -7.25 -4.44 3.74
C GLY A 90 -6.10 -5.21 4.37
N ALA A 91 -6.15 -6.55 4.34
CA ALA A 91 -5.07 -7.41 4.84
C ALA A 91 -3.75 -7.19 4.09
N SER A 92 -3.81 -7.10 2.76
CA SER A 92 -2.61 -6.89 1.92
C SER A 92 -1.97 -5.53 2.18
N LEU A 93 -2.77 -4.45 2.21
CA LEU A 93 -2.27 -3.11 2.51
C LEU A 93 -1.75 -2.98 3.94
N SER A 94 -2.44 -3.57 4.91
CA SER A 94 -2.00 -3.62 6.31
C SER A 94 -0.67 -4.33 6.46
N LEU A 95 -0.53 -5.50 5.83
CA LEU A 95 0.70 -6.28 5.85
C LEU A 95 1.84 -5.52 5.18
N GLY A 96 1.58 -4.89 4.02
CA GLY A 96 2.56 -4.07 3.32
C GLY A 96 3.05 -2.90 4.18
N ALA A 97 2.14 -2.17 4.82
CA ALA A 97 2.47 -1.04 5.68
C ALA A 97 3.28 -1.45 6.93
N ILE A 98 2.87 -2.51 7.62
CA ILE A 98 3.63 -3.05 8.77
C ILE A 98 4.99 -3.59 8.33
N GLY A 99 5.03 -4.34 7.23
CA GLY A 99 6.27 -4.88 6.66
C GLY A 99 7.28 -3.77 6.39
N LEU A 100 6.84 -2.70 5.73
CA LEU A 100 7.67 -1.54 5.45
C LEU A 100 8.15 -0.84 6.73
N TRP A 101 7.27 -0.72 7.73
CA TRP A 101 7.64 -0.13 9.02
C TRP A 101 8.73 -0.95 9.74
N VAL A 102 8.59 -2.27 9.73
CA VAL A 102 9.55 -3.20 10.33
C VAL A 102 10.89 -3.17 9.58
N ILE A 103 10.91 -3.15 8.26
CA ILE A 103 12.20 -3.22 7.55
C ILE A 103 12.92 -1.88 7.47
N ARG A 104 12.19 -0.75 7.55
CA ARG A 104 12.71 0.57 7.21
C ARG A 104 12.47 1.62 8.30
N ASP A 105 11.21 2.00 8.55
CA ASP A 105 10.91 3.20 9.35
C ASP A 105 11.37 3.10 10.81
N GLN A 106 11.46 1.90 11.37
CA GLN A 106 11.99 1.74 12.73
C GLN A 106 13.49 2.09 12.85
N PHE A 107 14.23 2.11 11.74
CA PHE A 107 15.68 2.34 11.72
C PHE A 107 16.07 3.73 11.19
N LEU A 108 15.15 4.43 10.52
CA LEU A 108 15.36 5.77 9.98
C LEU A 108 15.19 6.88 11.04
N PRO A 109 15.94 7.99 10.93
CA PRO A 109 15.86 9.13 11.84
C PRO A 109 14.64 10.01 11.55
N LEU A 110 13.44 9.47 11.80
CA LEU A 110 12.16 10.12 11.51
C LEU A 110 11.57 10.76 12.77
N SER A 111 10.79 11.84 12.60
CA SER A 111 9.96 12.39 13.68
C SER A 111 8.95 11.34 14.15
N THR A 112 8.56 11.40 15.43
CA THR A 112 7.62 10.43 16.03
C THR A 112 6.32 10.33 15.22
N GLY A 113 5.78 11.44 14.74
CA GLY A 113 4.57 11.49 13.92
C GLY A 113 4.68 10.71 12.61
N ARG A 114 5.82 10.81 11.90
CA ARG A 114 6.05 10.04 10.66
C ARG A 114 6.33 8.57 10.92
N ARG A 115 7.02 8.26 12.03
CA ARG A 115 7.38 6.88 12.38
C ARG A 115 6.17 6.02 12.74
N ILE A 116 5.11 6.63 13.29
CA ILE A 116 3.85 5.92 13.62
C ILE A 116 2.83 5.89 12.48
N ALA A 117 3.07 6.63 11.39
CA ALA A 117 2.13 6.73 10.28
C ALA A 117 1.79 5.37 9.66
N LEU A 118 2.81 4.53 9.36
CA LEU A 118 2.59 3.23 8.73
C LEU A 118 1.88 2.21 9.65
N PRO A 119 2.25 2.06 10.94
CA PRO A 119 1.47 1.25 11.88
C PRO A 119 0.02 1.69 12.01
N ILE A 120 -0.24 3.00 12.08
CA ILE A 120 -1.61 3.51 12.18
C ILE A 120 -2.38 3.23 10.88
N MET A 121 -1.78 3.52 9.73
CA MET A 121 -2.41 3.23 8.43
C MET A 121 -2.67 1.74 8.25
N ALA A 122 -1.82 0.85 8.78
CA ALA A 122 -2.07 -0.58 8.75
C ALA A 122 -3.35 -0.96 9.50
N LEU A 123 -3.55 -0.42 10.71
CA LEU A 123 -4.78 -0.61 11.47
C LEU A 123 -6.01 -0.05 10.74
N VAL A 124 -5.85 1.11 10.09
CA VAL A 124 -6.91 1.75 9.30
C VAL A 124 -7.28 0.88 8.09
N PHE A 125 -6.30 0.32 7.36
CA PHE A 125 -6.56 -0.60 6.24
C PHE A 125 -7.22 -1.90 6.70
N ALA A 126 -6.78 -2.48 7.82
CA ALA A 126 -7.41 -3.66 8.40
C ALA A 126 -8.87 -3.37 8.78
N GLY A 127 -9.12 -2.23 9.46
CA GLY A 127 -10.46 -1.79 9.80
C GLY A 127 -11.35 -1.55 8.58
N ALA A 128 -10.83 -0.89 7.54
CA ALA A 128 -11.52 -0.69 6.26
C ALA A 128 -11.89 -2.01 5.58
N GLY A 129 -11.01 -3.02 5.65
CA GLY A 129 -11.28 -4.37 5.15
C GLY A 129 -12.38 -5.08 5.91
N LEU A 130 -12.36 -5.01 7.24
CA LEU A 130 -13.40 -5.59 8.10
C LEU A 130 -14.77 -4.93 7.92
N LEU A 131 -14.79 -3.62 7.67
CA LEU A 131 -16.00 -2.87 7.37
C LEU A 131 -16.53 -3.09 5.94
N GLY A 132 -15.79 -3.81 5.09
CA GLY A 132 -16.21 -4.09 3.72
C GLY A 132 -16.20 -2.87 2.81
N LEU A 133 -15.32 -1.89 3.05
CA LEU A 133 -15.27 -0.66 2.26
C LEU A 133 -14.91 -0.93 0.79
N PRO A 134 -15.41 -0.12 -0.16
CA PRO A 134 -15.10 -0.30 -1.58
C PRO A 134 -13.63 0.05 -1.90
N VAL A 135 -13.11 -0.45 -3.03
CA VAL A 135 -11.72 -0.20 -3.49
C VAL A 135 -11.38 1.30 -3.57
N ALA A 136 -12.35 2.16 -3.92
CA ALA A 136 -12.15 3.60 -3.98
C ALA A 136 -11.82 4.21 -2.61
N ALA A 137 -12.38 3.67 -1.52
CA ALA A 137 -12.04 4.09 -0.16
C ALA A 137 -10.58 3.73 0.18
N PHE A 138 -10.13 2.53 -0.22
CA PHE A 138 -8.72 2.13 -0.06
C PHE A 138 -7.77 3.03 -0.84
N ALA A 139 -8.15 3.46 -2.04
CA ALA A 139 -7.38 4.44 -2.81
C ALA A 139 -7.27 5.79 -2.08
N GLY A 140 -8.38 6.30 -1.53
CA GLY A 140 -8.36 7.51 -0.71
C GLY A 140 -7.46 7.37 0.54
N LEU A 141 -7.55 6.24 1.24
CA LEU A 141 -6.69 5.93 2.39
C LEU A 141 -5.20 5.82 1.99
N ALA A 142 -4.91 5.25 0.81
CA ALA A 142 -3.55 5.17 0.30
C ALA A 142 -2.97 6.56 -0.02
N LEU A 143 -3.77 7.49 -0.51
CA LEU A 143 -3.38 8.90 -0.68
C LEU A 143 -3.11 9.57 0.67
N VAL A 144 -3.95 9.35 1.68
CA VAL A 144 -3.72 9.85 3.05
C VAL A 144 -2.41 9.31 3.60
N MET A 145 -2.13 8.02 3.40
CA MET A 145 -0.85 7.41 3.78
C MET A 145 0.33 8.12 3.11
N VAL A 146 0.25 8.36 1.79
CA VAL A 146 1.31 9.07 1.05
C VAL A 146 1.52 10.47 1.62
N VAL A 147 0.46 11.26 1.80
CA VAL A 147 0.55 12.64 2.29
C VAL A 147 1.12 12.70 3.71
N TRP A 148 0.64 11.83 4.60
CA TRP A 148 1.14 11.80 5.97
C TRP A 148 2.59 11.35 6.03
N ARG A 149 2.95 10.35 5.22
CA ARG A 149 4.29 9.77 5.24
C ARG A 149 5.32 10.55 4.43
N ALA A 150 4.91 11.41 3.51
CA ALA A 150 5.81 12.04 2.56
C ALA A 150 7.05 12.66 3.26
N PRO A 151 8.25 12.51 2.68
CA PRO A 151 9.43 13.21 3.15
C PRO A 151 9.19 14.72 3.13
N GLU A 152 9.70 15.44 4.12
CA GLU A 152 9.73 16.91 4.09
C GLU A 152 10.66 17.34 2.95
N THR A 153 10.10 17.90 1.88
CA THR A 153 10.88 18.65 0.89
C THR A 153 11.24 20.01 1.50
N GLY A 154 12.23 20.06 2.39
CA GLY A 154 12.67 21.32 2.98
C GLY A 154 13.66 21.16 4.14
N ASN A 155 14.85 21.76 3.95
CA ASN A 155 15.95 21.95 4.88
C ASN A 155 16.90 20.76 5.05
N THR A 156 17.79 20.56 4.06
CA THR A 156 19.18 20.27 4.38
C THR A 156 19.72 21.47 5.17
N PRO A 157 20.06 21.37 6.47
CA PRO A 157 21.00 22.30 7.05
C PRO A 157 22.33 22.01 6.35
N THR A 158 22.80 22.93 5.52
CA THR A 158 24.22 23.02 5.19
C THR A 158 24.96 23.32 6.49
N GLY A 159 25.34 22.28 7.23
CA GLY A 159 26.27 22.41 8.36
C GLY A 159 27.67 22.70 7.83
N PRO A 160 28.45 23.60 8.46
CA PRO A 160 29.77 23.98 7.96
C PRO A 160 30.79 22.84 8.07
N ALA A 161 31.73 22.86 7.12
CA ALA A 161 32.88 21.97 6.97
C ALA A 161 33.85 22.00 8.16
#